data_AF-A0A5R1NR77-F1
#
_entry.id   AF-A0A5R1NR77-F1
#
_cell.length_a   1.000
_cell.length_b   1.000
_cell.length_c   1.000
_cell.angle_alpha   90.00
_cell.angle_beta   90.00
_cell.angle_gamma   90.00
#
_symmetry.space_group_name_H-M   'P 1'
#
loop_
_entity.id
_entity.type
_entity.pdbx_description
1 polymer ?
#
loop_
_entity_poly.entity_id
_entity_poly.type
_entity_poly.pdbx_seq_one_letter_code
_entity_poly.pdbx_strand_id
1 'polypeptide(L)'
;MVSMSTLMDQVTGQFRIRTQSGSTYWLDLDRHEMSRTPAADDPDQVHTLRRDGSTVRLLRIVECSVGRSMQLLIDLAVPDVDATTRRSTPVTAIERITPDLDSDRGEA
;
A
#
# COMPACT_ATOMS: atom_id res chain seq x y z
N MET A 1 -8.66 13.50 8.89
CA MET A 1 -8.21 12.17 8.46
C MET A 1 -9.15 11.14 9.05
N VAL A 2 -9.78 10.30 8.21
CA VAL A 2 -10.69 9.23 8.68
C VAL A 2 -9.86 7.96 8.86
N SER A 3 -9.86 7.42 10.08
CA SER A 3 -9.18 6.16 10.41
C SER A 3 -10.15 5.00 10.27
N MET A 4 -9.71 3.91 9.63
CA MET A 4 -10.52 2.72 9.35
C MET A 4 -9.88 1.47 9.98
N SER A 5 -10.71 0.51 10.38
CA SER A 5 -10.24 -0.79 10.89
C SER A 5 -10.01 -1.83 9.79
N THR A 6 -10.74 -1.74 8.68
CA THR A 6 -10.67 -2.66 7.54
C THR A 6 -10.87 -1.90 6.22
N LEU A 7 -10.13 -2.27 5.17
CA LEU A 7 -10.24 -1.78 3.80
C LEU A 7 -10.47 -2.95 2.83
N MET A 8 -11.39 -2.79 1.90
CA MET A 8 -11.70 -3.78 0.86
C MET A 8 -11.82 -3.09 -0.50
N ASP A 9 -11.73 -3.87 -1.58
CA ASP A 9 -11.67 -3.40 -2.96
C ASP A 9 -12.94 -2.69 -3.47
N GLN A 10 -14.05 -2.79 -2.76
CA GLN A 10 -15.31 -2.11 -3.08
C GLN A 10 -15.31 -0.61 -2.72
N VAL A 11 -14.31 -0.15 -1.97
CA VAL A 11 -14.20 1.24 -1.53
C VAL A 11 -13.43 2.04 -2.58
N THR A 12 -13.85 3.28 -2.84
CA THR A 12 -13.17 4.20 -3.76
C THR A 12 -12.22 5.15 -3.01
N GLY A 13 -11.30 5.78 -3.73
CA GLY A 13 -10.35 6.76 -3.19
C GLY A 13 -8.95 6.22 -2.91
N GLN A 14 -8.13 7.09 -2.33
CA GLN A 14 -6.73 6.83 -2.02
C GLN A 14 -6.55 6.54 -0.53
N PHE A 15 -5.70 5.57 -0.22
CA PHE A 15 -5.46 5.09 1.13
C PHE A 15 -3.96 4.93 1.41
N ARG A 16 -3.55 5.37 2.60
CA ARG A 16 -2.24 5.09 3.18
C ARG A 16 -2.37 3.99 4.21
N ILE A 17 -1.56 2.95 4.08
CA ILE A 17 -1.51 1.83 5.02
C ILE A 17 -0.10 1.74 5.59
N ARG A 18 -0.01 1.65 6.92
CA ARG A 18 1.25 1.45 7.64
C ARG A 18 1.29 0.05 8.21
N THR A 19 2.46 -0.56 8.23
CA THR A 19 2.66 -1.92 8.77
C THR A 19 3.67 -1.92 9.92
N GLN A 20 3.66 -2.99 10.71
CA GLN A 20 4.51 -3.12 11.90
C GLN A 20 6.01 -3.04 11.58
N SER A 21 6.43 -3.48 10.40
CA SER A 21 7.81 -3.34 9.93
C SER A 21 8.19 -1.91 9.50
N GLY A 22 7.32 -0.90 9.71
CA GLY A 22 7.56 0.48 9.30
C GLY A 22 7.33 0.77 7.80
N SER A 23 6.92 -0.23 7.01
CA SER A 23 6.63 -0.02 5.59
C SER A 23 5.32 0.76 5.39
N THR A 24 5.30 1.59 4.36
CA THR A 24 4.11 2.35 3.95
C THR A 24 3.65 1.89 2.59
N TYR A 25 2.34 1.66 2.46
CA TYR A 25 1.67 1.32 1.21
C TYR A 25 0.72 2.44 0.84
N TRP A 26 0.70 2.80 -0.43
CA TRP A 26 -0.26 3.71 -1.02
C TRP A 26 -1.13 2.91 -1.97
N LEU A 27 -2.44 2.88 -1.73
CA LEU A 27 -3.42 2.23 -2.60
C LEU A 27 -4.30 3.31 -3.21
N ASP A 28 -4.36 3.36 -4.53
CA ASP A 28 -5.34 4.15 -5.28
C ASP A 28 -6.39 3.18 -5.81
N LEU A 29 -7.56 3.15 -5.16
CA LEU A 29 -8.64 2.24 -5.53
C LEU A 29 -9.52 2.81 -6.66
N ASP A 30 -9.37 4.09 -6.99
CA ASP A 30 -10.00 4.66 -8.19
C ASP A 30 -9.27 4.15 -9.44
N ARG A 31 -7.94 4.12 -9.38
CA ARG A 31 -7.07 3.70 -10.49
C ARG A 31 -6.67 2.23 -10.45
N HIS A 32 -6.97 1.52 -9.37
CA HIS A 32 -6.52 0.14 -9.13
C HIS A 32 -4.99 0.02 -9.19
N GLU A 33 -4.31 0.92 -8.49
CA GLU A 33 -2.86 1.04 -8.46
C GLU A 33 -2.34 0.97 -7.01
N MET A 34 -1.10 0.52 -6.85
CA MET A 34 -0.44 0.51 -5.54
C MET A 34 1.04 0.80 -5.64
N SER A 35 1.60 1.43 -4.61
CA SER A 35 3.05 1.54 -4.41
C SER A 35 3.43 1.24 -2.97
N ARG A 36 4.68 0.82 -2.75
CA ARG A 36 5.21 0.54 -1.42
C ARG A 36 6.52 1.30 -1.23
N THR A 37 6.64 1.94 -0.08
CA THR A 37 7.91 2.44 0.44
C THR A 37 8.33 1.53 1.61
N PRO A 38 9.48 0.85 1.55
CA PRO A 38 10.00 0.09 2.67
C PRO A 38 10.35 1.01 3.84
N ALA A 39 10.60 0.44 5.02
CA ALA A 39 11.08 1.24 6.14
C ALA A 39 12.50 1.74 5.84
N ALA A 40 12.80 2.98 6.24
CA ALA A 40 14.09 3.61 5.94
C ALA A 40 15.24 3.02 6.76
N ASP A 41 14.94 2.34 7.86
CA ASP A 41 15.85 1.78 8.86
C ASP A 41 16.04 0.26 8.70
N ASP A 42 16.14 -0.21 7.46
CA ASP A 42 16.46 -1.61 7.12
C ASP A 42 17.85 -1.71 6.47
N PRO A 43 18.94 -1.60 7.25
CA PRO A 43 20.31 -1.54 6.72
C PRO A 43 20.70 -2.80 5.93
N ASP A 44 20.09 -3.94 6.27
CA ASP A 44 20.33 -5.23 5.63
C ASP A 44 19.38 -5.50 4.44
N GLN A 45 18.49 -4.55 4.12
CA GLN A 45 17.51 -4.64 3.03
C GLN A 45 16.62 -5.89 3.09
N VAL A 46 16.44 -6.49 4.28
CA VAL A 46 15.69 -7.74 4.50
C VAL A 46 14.24 -7.61 4.04
N HIS A 47 13.71 -6.39 4.06
CA HIS A 47 12.34 -6.04 3.70
C HIS A 47 12.23 -5.40 2.31
N THR A 48 13.28 -5.43 1.50
CA THR A 48 13.22 -4.96 0.11
C THR A 48 12.43 -5.92 -0.75
N LEU A 49 11.48 -5.40 -1.51
CA LEU A 49 10.67 -6.16 -2.44
C LEU A 49 10.84 -5.64 -3.88
N ARG A 50 10.57 -6.53 -4.85
CA ARG A 50 10.49 -6.14 -6.26
C ARG A 50 9.50 -4.97 -6.41
N ARG A 51 9.92 -3.93 -7.15
CA ARG A 51 9.12 -2.73 -7.44
C ARG A 51 8.81 -1.85 -6.21
N ASP A 52 9.59 -1.93 -5.14
CA ASP A 52 9.54 -0.88 -4.11
C ASP A 52 9.79 0.51 -4.75
N GLY A 53 9.04 1.51 -4.29
CA GLY A 53 9.02 2.86 -4.84
C GLY A 53 8.32 3.01 -6.20
N SER A 54 8.00 1.91 -6.89
CA SER A 54 7.29 1.93 -8.17
C SER A 54 5.80 1.70 -7.98
N THR A 55 4.99 2.36 -8.81
CA THR A 55 3.55 2.04 -8.93
C THR A 55 3.38 0.75 -9.74
N VAL A 56 2.52 -0.14 -9.25
CA VAL A 56 2.14 -1.39 -9.91
C VAL A 56 0.62 -1.55 -9.86
N ARG A 57 0.08 -2.43 -10.71
CA ARG A 57 -1.37 -2.65 -10.78
C ARG A 57 -1.85 -3.48 -9.59
N LEU A 58 -2.86 -2.98 -8.90
CA LEU A 58 -3.57 -3.69 -7.84
C LEU A 58 -4.73 -4.47 -8.46
N LEU A 59 -4.71 -5.79 -8.31
CA LEU A 59 -5.76 -6.66 -8.84
C LEU A 59 -6.86 -6.90 -7.81
N ARG A 60 -6.48 -7.07 -6.53
CA ARG A 60 -7.43 -7.37 -5.46
C ARG A 60 -6.86 -7.09 -4.07
N ILE A 61 -7.73 -6.66 -3.15
CA ILE A 61 -7.49 -6.72 -1.70
C ILE A 61 -8.09 -8.01 -1.17
N VAL A 62 -7.26 -8.92 -0.67
CA VAL A 62 -7.71 -10.19 -0.07
C VAL A 62 -7.95 -10.02 1.43
N GLU A 63 -7.06 -9.29 2.11
CA GLU A 63 -7.18 -8.92 3.52
C GLU A 63 -6.44 -7.61 3.75
N CYS A 64 -7.07 -6.67 4.45
CA CYS A 64 -6.46 -5.42 4.89
C CYS A 64 -7.22 -4.93 6.12
N SER A 65 -6.83 -5.44 7.29
CA SER A 65 -7.40 -5.05 8.58
C SER A 65 -6.29 -4.75 9.58
N VAL A 66 -6.50 -3.73 10.41
CA VAL A 66 -5.59 -3.39 11.51
C VAL A 66 -5.39 -4.60 12.42
N GLY A 67 -4.13 -4.89 12.76
CA GLY A 67 -3.72 -6.06 13.56
C GLY A 67 -3.52 -7.34 12.75
N ARG A 68 -3.79 -7.37 11.44
CA ARG A 68 -3.60 -8.53 10.57
C ARG A 68 -2.58 -8.27 9.48
N SER A 69 -1.90 -9.32 9.01
CA SER A 69 -1.09 -9.22 7.79
C SER A 69 -1.97 -8.83 6.62
N MET A 70 -1.61 -7.77 5.90
CA MET A 70 -2.26 -7.44 4.64
C MET A 70 -1.92 -8.49 3.59
N GLN A 71 -2.88 -8.81 2.73
CA GLN A 71 -2.69 -9.66 1.56
C GLN A 71 -3.30 -9.01 0.32
N LEU A 72 -2.47 -8.77 -0.69
CA LEU A 72 -2.85 -8.17 -1.96
C LEU A 72 -2.51 -9.12 -3.12
N LEU A 73 -3.33 -9.08 -4.17
CA LEU A 73 -2.96 -9.60 -5.48
C LEU A 73 -2.57 -8.41 -6.36
N ILE A 74 -1.38 -8.47 -6.94
CA ILE A 74 -0.82 -7.41 -7.78
C ILE A 74 -0.26 -7.99 -9.07
N ASP A 75 -0.21 -7.17 -10.11
CA ASP A 75 0.49 -7.47 -11.35
C ASP A 75 1.81 -6.68 -11.38
N LEU A 76 2.92 -7.40 -11.49
CA LEU A 76 4.27 -6.84 -11.55
C LEU A 76 4.82 -6.70 -12.97
N ALA A 77 3.99 -6.99 -13.99
CA ALA A 77 4.34 -7.06 -15.40
C ALA A 77 5.51 -8.02 -15.66
N VAL A 78 5.47 -9.18 -15.01
CA VAL A 78 6.44 -10.27 -15.25
C VAL A 78 5.84 -11.21 -16.30
N PRO A 79 6.55 -11.53 -17.40
CA PRO A 79 6.07 -12.48 -18.40
C PRO A 79 5.63 -13.81 -17.76
N ASP A 80 4.52 -14.36 -18.25
CA ASP A 80 3.95 -15.64 -17.81
C ASP A 80 3.54 -15.70 -16.32
N VAL A 81 3.36 -14.55 -15.67
CA VAL A 81 2.88 -14.45 -14.28
C VAL A 81 1.60 -13.63 -14.23
N ASP A 82 0.46 -14.30 -14.05
CA ASP A 82 -0.86 -13.65 -13.99
C ASP A 82 -1.02 -12.71 -12.79
N ALA A 83 -0.48 -13.11 -11.64
CA ALA A 83 -0.55 -12.34 -10.40
C ALA A 83 0.57 -12.73 -9.43
N THR A 84 0.98 -11.75 -8.62
CA THR A 84 1.85 -11.96 -7.47
C THR A 84 1.05 -11.69 -6.19
N THR A 85 1.11 -12.61 -5.23
CA THR A 85 0.61 -12.36 -3.88
C THR A 85 1.64 -11.57 -3.09
N ARG A 86 1.23 -10.44 -2.51
CA ARG A 86 2.04 -9.65 -1.58
C ARG A 86 1.45 -9.76 -0.18
N ARG A 87 2.28 -10.19 0.78
CA ARG A 87 1.93 -10.29 2.20
C ARG A 87 2.80 -9.36 3.02
N SER A 88 2.20 -8.62 3.94
CA SER A 88 2.93 -7.72 4.85
C SER A 88 3.03 -8.26 6.27
N THR A 89 3.85 -7.60 7.09
CA THR A 89 3.67 -7.59 8.55
C THR A 89 2.33 -6.99 8.94
N PRO A 90 1.83 -7.18 10.17
CA PRO A 90 0.52 -6.67 10.58
C PRO A 90 0.32 -5.19 10.27
N VAL A 91 -0.87 -4.84 9.78
CA VAL A 91 -1.28 -3.45 9.53
C VAL A 91 -1.44 -2.73 10.87
N THR A 92 -0.90 -1.53 10.98
CA THR A 92 -0.98 -0.69 12.18
C THR A 92 -1.91 0.50 12.00
N ALA A 93 -2.10 0.97 10.76
CA ALA A 93 -3.02 2.06 10.45
C ALA A 93 -3.53 1.96 9.01
N ILE A 94 -4.78 2.38 8.80
CA ILE A 94 -5.41 2.57 7.50
C ILE A 94 -6.03 3.97 7.50
N GLU A 95 -5.57 4.83 6.60
CA GLU A 95 -5.95 6.23 6.54
C GLU A 95 -6.40 6.58 5.13
N ARG A 96 -7.61 7.13 4.98
CA ARG A 96 -8.05 7.70 3.69
C ARG A 96 -7.37 9.05 3.46
N ILE A 97 -6.80 9.24 2.28
CA ILE A 97 -6.23 10.50 1.83
C ILE A 97 -7.35 11.27 1.15
N THR A 98 -7.72 12.42 1.72
CA THR A 98 -8.63 13.35 1.07
C THR A 98 -7.80 14.35 0.27
N PRO A 99 -8.17 14.69 -0.98
CA PRO A 99 -7.39 15.59 -1.82
C PRO A 99 -7.27 17.04 -1.31
N ASP A 100 -7.93 17.41 -0.20
CA ASP A 100 -7.74 18.72 0.43
C ASP A 100 -6.96 18.60 1.75
N LEU A 101 -5.70 19.05 1.72
CA LEU A 101 -4.95 19.81 2.75
C LEU A 101 -3.40 19.71 2.62
N ASP A 102 -2.86 18.96 1.64
CA ASP A 102 -1.39 18.84 1.46
C ASP A 102 -0.86 19.52 0.17
N SER A 103 -1.71 20.20 -0.61
CA SER A 103 -1.28 20.95 -1.81
C SER A 103 -0.51 22.26 -1.52
N ASP A 104 -0.26 22.60 -0.25
CA ASP A 104 0.36 23.88 0.15
C ASP A 104 1.82 23.76 0.66
N ARG A 105 2.53 22.68 0.31
CA ARG A 105 4.00 22.61 0.53
C ARG A 105 4.75 22.34 -0.75
N GLY A 106 4.64 23.30 -1.67
CA GLY A 106 5.50 23.40 -2.84
C GLY A 106 5.57 24.84 -3.31
N GLU A 107 6.32 25.69 -2.60
CA GLU A 107 7.05 26.84 -3.17
C GLU A 107 7.92 27.49 -2.08
N ALA A 108 9.24 27.33 -2.22
CA ALA A 108 10.28 28.26 -1.77
C ALA A 108 11.53 28.04 -2.63
#